data_AF-A0A2M8C7L1-F1
#
_entry.id   AF-A0A2M8C7L1-F1
#
_cell.length_a   1.000
_cell.length_b   1.000
_cell.length_c   1.000
_cell.angle_alpha   90.00
_cell.angle_beta   90.00
_cell.angle_gamma   90.00
#
_symmetry.space_group_name_H-M   'P 1'
#
loop_
_entity.id
_entity.type
_entity.pdbx_description
1 polymer ?
#
loop_
_entity_poly.entity_id
_entity_poly.type
_entity_poly.pdbx_seq_one_letter_code
_entity_poly.pdbx_strand_id
1 'polypeptide(L)'
;MNENKSILIEMYYTLTCPNCKVLSRMLDDVLPQFGRKFVLKKTNANMPVGMIKTMKLGIHAVPTLLVDQKIVFRSVPTREELINSLSSY
;
A
#
# COMPACT_ATOMS: atom_id res chain seq x y z
N MET A 1 14.39 -9.92 23.33
CA MET A 1 12.94 -9.64 23.24
C MET A 1 12.65 -9.37 21.78
N ASN A 2 12.01 -10.32 21.08
CA ASN A 2 11.81 -10.23 19.64
C ASN A 2 10.82 -9.09 19.35
N GLU A 3 11.33 -8.00 18.79
CA GLU A 3 10.51 -6.96 18.20
C GLU A 3 9.60 -7.62 17.15
N ASN A 4 8.30 -7.70 17.42
CA ASN A 4 7.29 -7.90 16.40
C ASN A 4 7.32 -6.68 15.46
N LYS A 5 8.31 -6.62 14.56
CA LYS A 5 8.38 -5.59 13.52
C LYS A 5 7.29 -5.89 12.50
N SER A 6 6.09 -5.35 12.74
CA SER A 6 5.07 -5.34 11.70
C SER A 6 5.58 -4.53 10.51
N ILE A 7 5.43 -5.08 9.32
CA ILE A 7 5.86 -4.47 8.07
C ILE A 7 4.85 -3.40 7.68
N LEU A 8 5.33 -2.17 7.45
CA LEU A 8 4.50 -1.06 7.02
C LEU A 8 4.12 -1.21 5.55
N ILE A 9 2.82 -1.22 5.26
CA ILE A 9 2.27 -1.11 3.92
C ILE A 9 1.69 0.29 3.77
N GLU A 10 2.20 1.09 2.83
CA GLU A 10 1.70 2.44 2.56
C GLU A 10 1.03 2.48 1.18
N MET A 11 -0.27 2.77 1.17
CA MET A 11 -1.07 2.95 -0.05
C MET A 11 -1.26 4.43 -0.33
N TYR A 12 -0.81 4.89 -1.50
CA TYR A 12 -1.06 6.23 -2.01
C TYR A 12 -2.35 6.27 -2.81
N TYR A 13 -3.24 7.18 -2.45
CA TYR A 13 -4.56 7.33 -3.06
C TYR A 13 -4.96 8.79 -3.26
N THR A 14 -6.02 9.02 -4.03
CA THR A 14 -6.73 10.31 -4.10
C THR A 14 -8.23 10.06 -3.89
N LEU A 15 -8.96 11.09 -3.45
CA LEU A 15 -10.39 10.97 -3.12
C LEU A 15 -11.29 10.62 -4.32
N THR A 16 -10.88 11.04 -5.52
CA THR A 16 -11.63 10.87 -6.77
C THR A 16 -11.27 9.60 -7.55
N CYS A 17 -10.30 8.81 -7.08
CA CYS A 17 -9.79 7.64 -7.78
C CYS A 17 -10.62 6.38 -7.50
N PRO A 18 -11.40 5.86 -8.48
CA PRO A 18 -12.22 4.66 -8.28
C PRO A 18 -11.35 3.41 -8.03
N ASN A 19 -10.25 3.26 -8.79
CA ASN A 19 -9.31 2.17 -8.65
C ASN A 19 -8.65 2.11 -7.26
N CYS A 20 -8.49 3.26 -6.62
CA CYS A 20 -7.97 3.34 -5.26
C CYS A 20 -8.95 2.75 -4.24
N LYS A 21 -10.27 2.91 -4.44
CA LYS A 21 -11.28 2.25 -3.60
C LYS A 21 -11.22 0.73 -3.76
N VAL A 22 -10.99 0.24 -4.98
CA VAL A 22 -10.86 -1.19 -5.27
C VAL A 22 -9.64 -1.78 -4.54
N LEU A 23 -8.46 -1.17 -4.71
CA LEU A 23 -7.24 -1.63 -4.02
C LEU A 23 -7.40 -1.54 -2.49
N SER A 24 -7.98 -0.47 -1.97
CA SER A 24 -8.21 -0.35 -0.52
C SER A 24 -9.04 -1.52 0.00
N ARG A 25 -10.17 -1.84 -0.64
CA ARG A 25 -11.01 -2.97 -0.24
C ARG A 25 -10.25 -4.30 -0.32
N MET A 26 -9.48 -4.49 -1.39
CA MET A 26 -8.67 -5.70 -1.57
C MET A 26 -7.63 -5.86 -0.45
N LEU A 27 -6.99 -4.77 -0.02
CA LEU A 27 -6.06 -4.79 1.13
C LEU A 27 -6.81 -5.06 2.44
N ASP A 28 -7.95 -4.43 2.65
CA ASP A 28 -8.78 -4.64 3.83
C ASP A 28 -9.23 -6.13 3.95
N ASP A 29 -9.42 -6.85 2.82
CA ASP A 29 -9.72 -8.29 2.78
C ASP A 29 -8.49 -9.21 2.92
N VAL A 30 -7.35 -8.84 2.35
CA VAL A 30 -6.17 -9.71 2.23
C VAL A 30 -5.28 -9.63 3.46
N LEU A 31 -5.04 -8.42 3.99
CA LEU A 31 -4.13 -8.21 5.11
C LEU A 31 -4.47 -8.99 6.39
N PRO A 32 -5.76 -9.16 6.77
CA PRO A 32 -6.12 -9.98 7.93
C PRO A 32 -5.64 -11.44 7.84
N GLN A 33 -5.45 -11.99 6.65
CA GLN A 33 -4.98 -13.36 6.44
C GLN A 33 -3.53 -13.56 6.91
N PHE A 34 -2.76 -12.48 7.02
CA PHE A 34 -1.39 -12.47 7.51
C PHE A 34 -1.28 -12.08 8.99
N GLY A 35 -2.41 -12.03 9.72
CA GLY A 35 -2.46 -11.68 11.13
C GLY A 35 -1.97 -10.25 11.40
N ARG A 36 -1.08 -10.08 12.40
CA ARG A 36 -0.51 -8.77 12.78
C ARG A 36 0.81 -8.43 12.07
N LYS A 37 1.15 -9.17 11.01
CA LYS A 37 2.41 -9.02 10.28
C LYS A 37 2.49 -7.69 9.53
N PHE A 38 1.39 -7.19 8.99
CA PHE A 38 1.36 -5.98 8.19
C PHE A 38 0.53 -4.87 8.85
N VAL A 39 0.97 -3.62 8.72
CA VAL A 39 0.25 -2.42 9.16
C VAL A 39 -0.07 -1.57 7.93
N LEU A 40 -1.35 -1.38 7.63
CA LEU A 40 -1.79 -0.55 6.51
C LEU A 40 -1.85 0.92 6.89
N LYS A 41 -1.20 1.75 6.08
CA LYS A 41 -1.26 3.21 6.12
C LYS A 41 -1.77 3.74 4.79
N LYS A 42 -2.79 4.59 4.81
CA LYS A 42 -3.35 5.23 3.62
C LYS A 42 -2.88 6.69 3.58
N THR A 43 -2.19 7.09 2.51
CA THR A 43 -1.65 8.44 2.33
C THR A 43 -2.30 9.10 1.12
N ASN A 44 -2.96 10.26 1.35
CA ASN A 44 -3.56 11.01 0.26
C ASN A 44 -2.47 11.75 -0.51
N ALA A 45 -2.28 11.40 -1.79
CA ALA A 45 -1.28 12.00 -2.67
C ALA A 45 -1.50 13.50 -2.93
N ASN A 46 -2.74 14.00 -2.77
CA ASN A 46 -3.08 15.41 -2.96
C ASN A 46 -2.84 16.27 -1.70
N MET A 47 -2.55 15.67 -0.55
CA MET A 47 -2.21 16.42 0.67
C MET A 47 -0.74 16.87 0.63
N PRO A 48 -0.36 17.99 1.28
CA PRO A 48 1.02 18.52 1.23
C PRO A 48 2.10 17.48 1.56
N VAL A 49 1.89 16.68 2.60
CA VAL A 49 2.80 15.59 2.99
C VAL A 49 2.85 14.47 1.94
N GLY A 50 1.71 14.14 1.34
CA GLY A 50 1.61 13.15 0.27
C GLY A 50 2.28 13.62 -1.02
N MET A 51 2.15 14.89 -1.38
CA MET A 51 2.83 15.50 -2.53
C MET A 51 4.36 15.41 -2.38
N ILE A 52 4.89 15.82 -1.23
CA ILE A 52 6.34 15.74 -0.98
C ILE A 52 6.85 14.30 -1.09
N LYS A 53 6.11 13.35 -0.50
CA LYS A 53 6.47 11.92 -0.53
C LYS A 53 6.40 11.34 -1.94
N THR A 54 5.32 11.61 -2.68
CA THR A 54 5.13 11.09 -4.04
C THR A 54 6.21 11.61 -4.98
N MET A 55 6.60 12.89 -4.86
CA MET A 55 7.73 13.45 -5.60
C MET A 55 9.06 12.77 -5.24
N LYS A 56 9.36 12.60 -3.94
CA LYS A 56 10.60 11.94 -3.49
C LYS A 56 10.70 10.48 -3.93
N LEU A 57 9.57 9.78 -4.00
CA LEU A 57 9.50 8.35 -4.30
C LEU A 57 9.24 8.06 -5.80
N GLY A 58 9.10 9.09 -6.65
CA GLY A 58 8.81 8.91 -8.08
C GLY A 58 7.44 8.27 -8.34
N ILE A 59 6.45 8.63 -7.52
CA ILE A 59 5.06 8.18 -7.66
C ILE A 59 4.32 9.19 -8.54
N HIS A 60 4.11 8.82 -9.79
CA HIS A 60 3.43 9.65 -10.79
C HIS A 60 1.96 9.25 -11.01
N ALA A 61 1.53 8.13 -10.44
CA ALA A 61 0.20 7.58 -10.63
C ALA A 61 -0.35 6.98 -9.32
N VAL A 62 -1.67 6.98 -9.20
CA VAL A 62 -2.41 6.33 -8.11
C VAL A 62 -3.42 5.32 -8.69
N PRO A 63 -3.70 4.22 -7.98
CA PRO A 63 -3.13 3.83 -6.70
C PRO A 63 -1.70 3.30 -6.82
N THR A 64 -0.86 3.57 -5.81
CA THR A 64 0.49 3.00 -5.69
C THR A 64 0.65 2.40 -4.30
N LEU A 65 1.17 1.17 -4.21
CA LEU A 65 1.38 0.42 -2.98
C LEU A 65 2.88 0.29 -2.70
N LEU A 66 3.25 0.63 -1.47
CA LEU A 66 4.60 0.42 -0.95
C LEU A 66 4.55 -0.58 0.18
N VAL A 67 5.57 -1.43 0.25
CA VAL A 67 5.85 -2.32 1.38
C VAL A 67 7.25 -1.99 1.86
N ASP A 68 7.38 -1.63 3.14
CA ASP A 68 8.64 -1.20 3.75
C ASP A 68 9.36 -0.10 2.94
N GLN A 69 8.60 0.96 2.59
CA GLN A 69 9.07 2.11 1.79
C GLN A 69 9.53 1.79 0.35
N LYS A 70 9.38 0.55 -0.12
CA LYS A 70 9.66 0.15 -1.51
C LYS A 70 8.36 0.04 -2.31
N ILE A 71 8.35 0.58 -3.52
CA ILE A 71 7.20 0.47 -4.44
C ILE A 71 7.10 -0.99 -4.90
N VAL A 72 5.98 -1.62 -4.59
CA VAL A 72 5.68 -3.00 -5.00
C VAL A 72 4.66 -3.01 -6.14
N PHE A 73 3.66 -2.13 -6.09
CA PHE A 73 2.66 -2.00 -7.15
C PHE A 73 2.42 -0.53 -7.50
N ARG A 74 2.31 -0.23 -8.80
CA ARG A 74 1.97 1.11 -9.33
C ARG A 74 0.54 1.19 -9.89
N SER A 75 -0.21 0.09 -9.79
CA SER A 75 -1.56 -0.09 -10.28
C SER A 75 -2.33 -1.03 -9.33
N VAL A 76 -3.60 -1.29 -9.62
CA VAL A 76 -4.37 -2.31 -8.90
C VAL A 76 -3.86 -3.68 -9.36
N PRO A 77 -3.23 -4.49 -8.48
CA PRO A 77 -2.86 -5.86 -8.81
C PRO A 77 -4.09 -6.77 -8.72
N THR A 78 -3.94 -8.00 -9.20
CA THR A 78 -4.89 -9.07 -8.88
C THR A 78 -4.75 -9.50 -7.41
N ARG A 79 -5.79 -10.17 -6.89
CA ARG A 79 -5.78 -10.70 -5.52
C ARG A 79 -4.62 -11.70 -5.32
N GLU A 80 -4.37 -12.55 -6.30
CA GLU A 80 -3.31 -13.57 -6.24
C GLU A 80 -1.92 -12.93 -6.27
N GLU A 81 -1.67 -11.95 -7.14
CA GLU A 81 -0.40 -11.21 -7.17
C GLU A 81 -0.12 -10.51 -5.84
N LEU A 82 -1.16 -9.89 -5.23
CA LEU A 82 -1.03 -9.26 -3.93
C LEU A 82 -0.65 -10.27 -2.85
N ILE A 83 -1.35 -11.41 -2.78
CA ILE A 83 -1.06 -12.47 -1.79
C ILE A 83 0.34 -13.04 -1.99
N ASN A 84 0.72 -13.37 -3.23
CA ASN A 84 2.03 -13.94 -3.54
C ASN A 84 3.16 -12.96 -3.18
N SER A 85 2.98 -11.68 -3.50
CA SER A 85 3.93 -10.64 -3.14
C SER A 85 4.08 -10.49 -1.62
N LEU A 86 2.97 -10.42 -0.88
CA LEU A 86 2.98 -10.31 0.58
C LEU A 86 3.53 -11.56 1.27
N SER A 87 3.33 -12.74 0.70
CA SER A 87 3.85 -14.01 1.22
C SER A 87 5.37 -14.15 1.08
N SER A 88 6.00 -13.33 0.23
CA SER A 88 7.45 -13.30 0.03
C SER A 88 8.20 -12.47 1.08
N TYR A 89 7.48 -11.73 1.91
CA TYR A 89 7.99 -11.06 3.12
C TYR A 89 7.70 -11.92 4.33
#